data_AF-A0A367UE68-F1
#
_entry.id   AF-A0A367UE68-F1
#
_cell.length_a   1.000
_cell.length_b   1.000
_cell.length_c   1.000
_cell.angle_alpha   90.00
_cell.angle_beta   90.00
_cell.angle_gamma   90.00
#
_symmetry.space_group_name_H-M   'P 1'
#
loop_
_entity.id
_entity.type
_entity.pdbx_description
1 polymer ?
#
loop_
_entity_poly.entity_id
_entity_poly.type
_entity_poly.pdbx_seq_one_letter_code
_entity_poly.pdbx_strand_id
1 'polypeptide(L)'
;MAMTPPNIPTASNTNPILPTDPIAPIAVICLTQRALATAKRIAANLQGASVHGLRTRVSTSEVDVAFDDTITHLQQTFSADHVIIGVCASGILIRALAPLLAGKWQDAAVIAVDEAGSTFIPLLGGHHGGNRLARDLA
;
A
#
# COMPACT_ATOMS: atom_id res chain seq x y z
N MET A 1 -12.10 3.50 -55.13
CA MET A 1 -11.43 4.53 -54.34
C MET A 1 -12.12 4.57 -52.98
N ALA A 2 -11.68 3.74 -52.04
CA ALA A 2 -12.27 3.64 -50.70
C ALA A 2 -11.33 4.34 -49.71
N MET A 3 -11.81 5.41 -49.08
CA MET A 3 -11.06 6.16 -48.07
C MET A 3 -11.11 5.37 -46.75
N THR A 4 -9.96 4.98 -46.24
CA THR A 4 -9.80 4.42 -44.89
C THR A 4 -10.14 5.47 -43.84
N PRO A 5 -10.90 5.13 -42.78
CA PRO A 5 -11.24 6.08 -41.73
C PRO A 5 -10.01 6.44 -40.87
N PRO A 6 -9.99 7.64 -40.26
CA PRO A 6 -8.85 8.11 -39.47
C PRO A 6 -8.71 7.31 -38.16
N ASN A 7 -7.48 6.92 -37.85
CA ASN A 7 -7.10 6.26 -36.59
C ASN A 7 -7.17 7.29 -35.44
N ILE A 8 -8.16 7.15 -34.56
CA ILE A 8 -8.29 7.96 -33.35
C ILE A 8 -7.40 7.32 -32.27
N PRO A 9 -6.39 8.02 -31.72
CA PRO A 9 -5.59 7.47 -30.63
C PRO A 9 -6.47 7.33 -29.39
N THR A 10 -6.59 6.10 -28.88
CA THR A 10 -7.18 5.80 -27.58
C THR A 10 -6.35 6.51 -26.51
N ALA A 11 -7.00 7.40 -25.75
CA ALA A 11 -6.38 8.10 -24.63
C ALA A 11 -5.72 7.09 -23.67
N SER A 12 -4.42 7.22 -23.49
CA SER A 12 -3.66 6.50 -22.46
C SER A 12 -4.17 6.95 -21.09
N ASN A 13 -4.95 6.09 -20.43
CA ASN A 13 -5.37 6.27 -19.04
C ASN A 13 -4.15 6.08 -18.12
N THR A 14 -3.24 7.05 -18.09
CA THR A 14 -2.20 7.14 -17.06
C THR A 14 -2.77 8.01 -15.94
N ASN A 15 -3.34 7.37 -14.93
CA ASN A 15 -3.66 8.05 -13.68
C ASN A 15 -2.34 8.65 -13.14
N PRO A 16 -2.28 9.95 -12.81
CA PRO A 16 -1.05 10.54 -12.30
C PRO A 16 -0.62 9.82 -11.03
N ILE A 17 0.65 9.41 -10.97
CA ILE A 17 1.24 8.80 -9.77
C ILE A 17 1.19 9.85 -8.66
N LEU A 18 0.62 9.49 -7.51
CA LEU A 18 0.50 10.39 -6.38
C LEU A 18 1.90 10.71 -5.84
N PRO A 19 2.31 12.00 -5.83
CA PRO A 19 3.51 12.42 -5.14
C PRO A 19 3.28 12.32 -3.64
N THR A 20 4.21 11.69 -2.95
CA THR A 20 4.31 11.78 -1.50
C THR A 20 5.63 12.51 -1.22
N ASP A 21 5.64 13.61 -0.47
CA ASP A 21 6.85 14.39 -0.16
C ASP A 21 6.80 14.81 1.32
N PRO A 22 7.88 14.69 2.12
CA PRO A 22 9.01 13.76 1.97
C PRO A 22 8.60 12.37 2.51
N ILE A 23 8.99 11.29 1.83
CA ILE A 23 8.48 9.94 2.15
C ILE A 23 9.53 9.14 2.91
N ALA A 24 9.14 8.63 4.07
CA ALA A 24 9.68 7.36 4.50
C ALA A 24 9.15 6.26 3.55
N PRO A 25 9.96 5.24 3.18
CA PRO A 25 9.54 4.22 2.20
C PRO A 25 8.14 3.65 2.46
N ILE A 26 7.35 3.39 1.40
CA ILE A 26 5.98 2.88 1.53
C ILE A 26 5.97 1.37 1.32
N ALA A 27 5.52 0.63 2.33
CA ALA A 27 5.32 -0.82 2.24
C ALA A 27 3.84 -1.15 2.04
N VAL A 28 3.50 -1.70 0.87
CA VAL A 28 2.16 -2.22 0.60
C VAL A 28 2.13 -3.72 0.94
N ILE A 29 1.56 -4.05 2.09
CA ILE A 29 1.59 -5.39 2.69
C ILE A 29 0.37 -6.19 2.23
N CYS A 30 0.59 -7.38 1.69
CA CYS A 30 -0.47 -8.33 1.34
C CYS A 30 -0.21 -9.70 1.99
N LEU A 31 -1.28 -10.29 2.54
CA LEU A 31 -1.18 -11.55 3.31
C LEU A 31 -1.81 -12.75 2.59
N THR A 32 -2.43 -12.52 1.43
CA THR A 32 -3.10 -13.53 0.62
C THR A 32 -2.87 -13.25 -0.87
N GLN A 33 -2.87 -14.30 -1.70
CA GLN A 33 -2.80 -14.13 -3.16
C GLN A 33 -3.95 -13.29 -3.72
N ARG A 34 -5.14 -13.33 -3.09
CA ARG A 34 -6.31 -12.55 -3.50
C ARG A 34 -6.07 -11.04 -3.34
N ALA A 35 -5.38 -10.63 -2.28
CA ALA A 35 -5.03 -9.24 -2.00
C ALA A 35 -3.92 -8.70 -2.92
N LEU A 36 -3.15 -9.57 -3.59
CA LEU A 36 -1.97 -9.17 -4.37
C LEU A 36 -2.30 -8.20 -5.51
N ALA A 37 -3.39 -8.44 -6.24
CA ALA A 37 -3.78 -7.56 -7.34
C ALA A 37 -4.08 -6.13 -6.85
N THR A 38 -4.76 -6.01 -5.71
CA THR A 38 -5.03 -4.72 -5.05
C THR A 38 -3.74 -4.09 -4.55
N ALA A 39 -2.85 -4.85 -3.93
CA ALA A 39 -1.56 -4.34 -3.45
C ALA A 39 -0.68 -3.79 -4.60
N LYS A 40 -0.57 -4.54 -5.70
CA LYS A 40 0.13 -4.10 -6.91
C LYS A 40 -0.47 -2.82 -7.49
N ARG A 41 -1.81 -2.74 -7.57
CA ARG A 41 -2.50 -1.55 -8.05
C ARG A 41 -2.20 -0.34 -7.18
N ILE A 42 -2.24 -0.48 -5.85
CA ILE A 42 -1.91 0.61 -4.93
C ILE A 42 -0.46 1.06 -5.11
N ALA A 43 0.50 0.12 -5.10
CA ALA A 43 1.91 0.43 -5.25
C ALA A 43 2.22 1.13 -6.58
N ALA A 44 1.58 0.74 -7.68
CA ALA A 44 1.77 1.37 -8.99
C ALA A 44 1.31 2.83 -9.06
N ASN A 45 0.45 3.28 -8.14
CA ASN A 45 -0.02 4.66 -8.06
C ASN A 45 0.79 5.52 -7.07
N LEU A 46 1.81 4.95 -6.43
CA LEU A 46 2.59 5.62 -5.38
C LEU A 46 4.09 5.60 -5.71
N GLN A 47 4.73 6.76 -5.64
CA GLN A 47 6.17 6.84 -5.83
C GLN A 47 6.90 6.25 -4.61
N GLY A 48 7.85 5.34 -4.84
CA GLY A 48 8.66 4.74 -3.77
C GLY A 48 7.94 3.66 -2.95
N ALA A 49 6.84 3.12 -3.45
CA ALA A 49 6.14 2.00 -2.85
C ALA A 49 6.69 0.64 -3.31
N SER A 50 6.79 -0.31 -2.38
CA SER A 50 7.14 -1.71 -2.64
C SER A 50 6.06 -2.66 -2.13
N VAL A 51 5.77 -3.70 -2.92
CA VAL A 51 4.81 -4.75 -2.57
C VAL A 51 5.50 -5.81 -1.72
N HIS A 52 4.97 -6.02 -0.52
CA HIS A 52 5.48 -6.96 0.45
C HIS A 52 4.48 -8.12 0.61
N GLY A 53 4.91 -9.35 0.37
CA GLY A 53 4.04 -10.54 0.39
C GLY A 53 4.45 -11.61 1.40
N LEU A 54 3.47 -12.19 2.08
CA LEU A 54 3.72 -13.36 2.94
C LEU A 54 4.09 -14.58 2.07
N ARG A 55 5.33 -15.06 2.21
CA ARG A 55 5.94 -16.12 1.38
C ARG A 55 5.08 -17.36 1.23
N THR A 56 4.38 -17.76 2.28
CA THR A 56 3.56 -18.98 2.31
C THR A 56 2.19 -18.82 1.64
N ARG A 57 1.79 -17.59 1.29
CA ARG A 57 0.43 -17.29 0.79
C ARG A 57 0.40 -16.45 -0.48
N VAL A 58 1.55 -15.97 -0.93
CA VAL A 58 1.69 -15.09 -2.09
C VAL A 58 2.84 -15.61 -2.97
N SER A 59 2.67 -15.54 -4.29
CA SER A 59 3.75 -15.87 -5.23
C SER A 59 4.93 -14.91 -5.05
N THR A 60 6.07 -15.45 -4.61
CA THR A 60 7.27 -14.64 -4.33
C THR A 60 7.88 -13.95 -5.55
N SER A 61 7.63 -14.46 -6.76
CA SER A 61 8.06 -13.83 -8.01
C SER A 61 7.23 -12.61 -8.39
N GLU A 62 6.15 -12.33 -7.65
CA GLU A 62 5.21 -11.27 -7.94
C GLU A 62 5.25 -10.11 -6.93
N VAL A 63 6.18 -10.15 -5.96
CA VAL A 63 6.35 -9.15 -4.91
C VAL A 63 7.79 -8.69 -4.85
N ASP A 64 8.00 -7.45 -4.39
CA ASP A 64 9.35 -6.87 -4.25
C ASP A 64 10.06 -7.42 -3.00
N VAL A 65 9.29 -7.70 -1.94
CA VAL A 65 9.80 -8.27 -0.70
C VAL A 65 8.93 -9.43 -0.26
N ALA A 66 9.51 -10.63 -0.11
CA ALA A 66 8.84 -11.77 0.48
C ALA A 66 9.27 -11.94 1.94
N PHE A 67 8.31 -12.10 2.86
CA PHE A 67 8.57 -12.28 4.29
C PHE A 67 7.86 -13.51 4.86
N ASP A 68 8.32 -14.00 6.01
CA ASP A 68 7.88 -15.26 6.60
C ASP A 68 6.96 -15.09 7.81
N ASP A 69 7.16 -14.04 8.61
CA ASP A 69 6.35 -13.73 9.79
C ASP A 69 5.71 -12.34 9.70
N THR A 70 4.38 -12.30 9.78
CA THR A 70 3.61 -11.07 9.60
C THR A 70 3.84 -10.06 10.73
N ILE A 71 3.88 -10.49 11.98
CA ILE A 71 4.00 -9.57 13.12
C ILE A 71 5.38 -8.93 13.09
N THR A 72 6.43 -9.75 12.98
CA THR A 72 7.83 -9.31 12.93
C THR A 72 8.05 -8.35 11.77
N HIS A 73 7.57 -8.69 10.57
CA HIS A 73 7.75 -7.85 9.39
C HIS A 73 7.05 -6.49 9.52
N LEU A 74 5.82 -6.46 10.03
CA LEU A 74 5.09 -5.22 10.30
C LEU A 74 5.82 -4.35 11.32
N GLN A 75 6.31 -4.97 12.41
CA GLN A 75 7.03 -4.27 13.47
C GLN A 75 8.36 -3.69 12.99
N GLN A 76 9.13 -4.44 12.21
CA GLN A 76 10.38 -3.97 11.61
C GLN A 76 10.14 -2.83 10.61
N THR A 77 9.13 -2.99 9.76
CA THR A 77 8.74 -1.96 8.78
C THR A 77 8.34 -0.67 9.49
N PHE A 78 7.48 -0.76 10.51
CA PHE A 78 7.02 0.40 11.28
C PHE A 78 8.15 1.08 12.05
N SER A 79 9.05 0.29 12.66
CA SER A 79 10.20 0.83 13.41
C SER A 79 11.26 1.49 12.53
N ALA A 80 11.23 1.22 11.22
CA ALA A 80 12.04 1.90 10.22
C ALA A 80 11.37 3.20 9.71
N ASP A 81 10.32 3.67 10.39
CA ASP A 81 9.48 4.82 10.03
C ASP A 81 8.74 4.68 8.69
N HIS A 82 8.68 3.48 8.10
CA HIS A 82 8.01 3.28 6.81
C HIS A 82 6.49 3.43 6.93
N VAL A 83 5.87 4.01 5.90
CA VAL A 83 4.42 4.02 5.77
C VAL A 83 3.94 2.62 5.46
N ILE A 84 2.95 2.13 6.20
CA ILE A 84 2.36 0.79 5.98
C ILE A 84 0.97 0.93 5.38
N ILE A 85 0.77 0.32 4.22
CA ILE A 85 -0.57 0.11 3.63
C ILE A 85 -0.87 -1.39 3.65
N GLY A 86 -1.68 -1.84 4.60
CA GLY A 86 -2.02 -3.26 4.75
C GLY A 86 -3.30 -3.61 4.01
N VAL A 87 -3.19 -4.38 2.93
CA VAL A 87 -4.33 -5.00 2.23
C VAL A 87 -4.72 -6.27 2.98
N CYS A 88 -5.32 -6.07 4.15
CA CYS A 88 -5.69 -7.11 5.10
C CYS A 88 -6.67 -6.58 6.17
N ALA A 89 -7.18 -7.48 7.02
CA ALA A 89 -7.96 -7.08 8.17
C ALA A 89 -7.20 -6.11 9.08
N SER A 90 -7.81 -4.97 9.42
CA SER A 90 -7.23 -3.93 10.28
C SER A 90 -6.75 -4.47 11.63
N GLY A 91 -7.46 -5.46 12.19
CA GLY A 91 -7.11 -6.10 13.45
C GLY A 91 -5.74 -6.79 13.46
N ILE A 92 -5.17 -7.15 12.30
CA ILE A 92 -3.78 -7.66 12.22
C ILE A 92 -2.80 -6.51 12.46
N LEU A 93 -2.98 -5.39 11.76
CA LEU A 93 -2.13 -4.20 11.90
C LEU A 93 -2.18 -3.65 13.33
N ILE A 94 -3.39 -3.50 13.90
CA ILE A 94 -3.60 -2.98 15.25
C ILE A 94 -2.85 -3.82 16.29
N ARG A 95 -3.03 -5.15 16.25
CA ARG A 95 -2.39 -6.05 17.23
C ARG A 95 -0.87 -6.12 17.05
N ALA A 96 -0.39 -6.09 15.81
CA ALA A 96 1.05 -6.12 15.52
C ALA A 96 1.77 -4.86 16.02
N LEU A 97 1.15 -3.70 15.82
CA LEU A 97 1.81 -2.40 16.03
C LEU A 97 1.52 -1.77 17.39
N ALA A 98 0.45 -2.18 18.09
CA ALA A 98 0.11 -1.66 19.42
C ALA A 98 1.29 -1.63 20.42
N PRO A 99 2.18 -2.64 20.49
CA PRO A 99 3.32 -2.61 21.40
C PRO A 99 4.40 -1.56 21.07
N LEU A 100 4.37 -0.98 19.86
CA LEU A 100 5.39 -0.05 19.36
C LEU A 100 4.94 1.40 19.30
N LEU A 101 3.69 1.70 19.66
CA LEU A 101 3.14 3.05 19.56
C LEU A 101 3.89 3.99 20.51
N ALA A 102 4.50 5.02 19.96
CA ALA A 102 5.20 6.06 20.71
C ALA A 102 4.30 7.30 20.90
N GLY A 103 3.41 7.57 19.94
CA GLY A 103 2.39 8.59 20.05
C GLY A 103 2.13 9.33 18.74
N LYS A 104 1.06 10.16 18.73
CA LYS A 104 0.49 10.80 17.53
C LYS A 104 1.45 11.68 16.70
N TRP A 105 2.60 12.05 17.25
CA TRP A 105 3.61 12.90 16.61
C TRP A 105 4.86 12.13 16.17
N GLN A 106 4.98 10.84 16.53
CA GLN A 106 6.11 10.00 16.14
C GLN A 106 5.66 8.89 15.19
N ASP A 107 4.48 8.30 15.44
CA ASP A 107 4.04 7.11 14.73
C ASP A 107 3.92 7.35 13.20
N ALA A 108 4.55 6.47 12.42
CA ALA A 108 4.43 6.44 10.97
C ALA A 108 2.97 6.22 10.52
N ALA A 109 2.67 6.60 9.27
CA ALA A 109 1.32 6.41 8.74
C ALA A 109 1.01 4.92 8.52
N VAL A 110 -0.16 4.49 8.98
CA VAL A 110 -0.66 3.12 8.79
C VAL A 110 -2.08 3.18 8.27
N ILE A 111 -2.33 2.52 7.14
CA ILE A 111 -3.62 2.49 6.46
C ILE A 111 -4.02 1.02 6.27
N ALA A 112 -5.22 0.65 6.72
CA ALA A 112 -5.83 -0.62 6.36
C ALA A 112 -6.66 -0.48 5.09
N VAL A 113 -6.58 -1.47 4.22
CA VAL A 113 -7.34 -1.53 2.98
C VAL A 113 -8.03 -2.88 2.88
N ASP A 114 -9.31 -2.87 2.50
CA ASP A 114 -10.02 -4.12 2.25
C ASP A 114 -9.46 -4.83 1.00
N GLU A 115 -9.75 -6.13 0.85
CA GLU A 115 -9.19 -6.94 -0.24
C GLU A 115 -9.56 -6.40 -1.63
N ALA A 116 -10.74 -5.80 -1.81
CA ALA A 116 -11.17 -5.22 -3.08
C ALA A 116 -10.52 -3.84 -3.35
N GLY A 117 -9.96 -3.19 -2.32
CA GLY A 117 -9.38 -1.86 -2.43
C GLY A 117 -10.44 -0.77 -2.61
N SER A 118 -11.61 -0.92 -1.99
CA SER A 118 -12.72 0.03 -2.03
C SER A 118 -12.81 0.91 -0.78
N THR A 119 -12.17 0.50 0.32
CA THR A 119 -12.20 1.20 1.61
C THR A 119 -10.77 1.35 2.13
N PHE A 120 -10.37 2.59 2.39
CA PHE A 120 -9.08 2.95 2.97
C PHE A 120 -9.30 3.54 4.36
N ILE A 121 -8.79 2.87 5.39
CA ILE A 121 -9.01 3.21 6.78
C ILE A 121 -7.67 3.69 7.37
N PRO A 122 -7.46 5.01 7.57
CA PRO A 122 -6.28 5.49 8.26
C PRO A 122 -6.36 5.09 9.74
N LEU A 123 -5.35 4.36 10.22
CA LEU A 123 -5.25 3.87 11.59
C LEU A 123 -4.32 4.73 12.45
N LEU A 124 -3.16 5.13 11.89
CA LEU A 124 -2.09 5.87 12.58
C LEU A 124 -1.47 6.93 11.66
N GLY A 125 -0.68 7.84 12.24
CA GLY A 125 0.11 8.83 11.50
C GLY A 125 -0.71 9.85 10.72
N GLY A 126 -1.91 10.21 11.21
CA GLY A 126 -2.77 11.21 10.55
C GLY A 126 -2.12 12.59 10.39
N HIS A 127 -1.21 12.96 11.30
CA HIS A 127 -0.40 14.19 11.23
C HIS A 127 0.75 14.09 10.21
N HIS A 128 1.18 12.87 9.86
CA HIS A 128 2.21 12.58 8.86
C HIS A 128 1.62 12.28 7.48
N GLY A 129 0.41 12.79 7.21
CA GLY A 129 -0.23 12.66 5.91
C GLY A 129 -1.04 11.37 5.71
N GLY A 130 -1.11 10.45 6.69
CA GLY A 130 -1.89 9.21 6.56
C GLY A 130 -3.36 9.43 6.20
N ASN A 131 -4.00 10.45 6.76
CA ASN A 131 -5.38 10.81 6.43
C ASN A 131 -5.54 11.35 5.00
N ARG A 132 -4.53 12.07 4.50
CA ARG A 132 -4.52 12.60 3.14
C ARG A 132 -4.31 11.45 2.15
N LEU A 133 -3.31 10.62 2.40
CA LEU A 133 -2.99 9.46 1.57
C LEU A 133 -4.17 8.49 1.46
N ALA A 134 -4.86 8.20 2.58
CA ALA A 134 -6.06 7.36 2.54
C ALA A 134 -7.20 7.96 1.70
N ARG A 135 -7.34 9.29 1.69
CA ARG A 135 -8.35 9.98 0.86
C ARG A 135 -7.97 9.99 -0.62
N ASP A 136 -6.70 10.20 -0.92
CA ASP A 136 -6.22 10.31 -2.31
C ASP A 136 -6.21 8.94 -3.02
N LEU A 137 -6.16 7.85 -2.25
CA LEU A 137 -6.22 6.46 -2.76
C LEU A 137 -7.64 5.89 -2.90
N ALA A 138 -8.64 6.48 -2.22
CA ALA A 138 -10.02 6.00 -2.18
C ALA A 138 -10.82 6.43 -3.42
#